data_AF-A0A938UAL3-F1
#
_entry.id   AF-A0A938UAL3-F1
#
_cell.length_a   1.000
_cell.length_b   1.000
_cell.length_c   1.000
_cell.angle_alpha   90.00
_cell.angle_beta   90.00
_cell.angle_gamma   90.00
#
_symmetry.space_group_name_H-M   'P 1'
#
loop_
_entity.id
_entity.type
_entity.pdbx_description
1 polymer ?
#
loop_
_entity_poly.entity_id
_entity_poly.type
_entity_poly.pdbx_seq_one_letter_code
_entity_poly.pdbx_strand_id
1 'polypeptide(L)'
;MLSTSYGQIREYPPLVMPSLLGNFPIGGGWGLRIFPYRSIKKRILQNNREGHRGVIFCHPSDFDSQTPSIPLPWVKRFVCYGKIKTTEERMIRLFDDFEFGTIKEGFIG
;
A
#
# COMPACT_ATOMS: atom_id res chain seq x y z
N MET A 1 12.13 14.76 4.90
CA MET A 1 11.98 15.35 6.25
C MET A 1 11.68 16.82 6.03
N LEU A 2 10.60 17.32 6.61
CA LEU A 2 10.15 18.69 6.48
C LEU A 2 10.40 19.39 7.81
N SER A 3 11.09 20.52 7.77
CA SER A 3 11.31 21.36 8.94
C SER A 3 10.16 22.35 9.07
N THR A 4 9.57 22.45 10.26
CA THR A 4 8.52 23.42 10.57
C THR A 4 8.92 24.22 11.81
N SER A 5 8.24 25.35 12.06
CA SER A 5 8.44 26.14 13.29
C SER A 5 8.08 25.38 14.58
N TYR A 6 7.39 24.24 14.48
CA TYR A 6 6.94 23.42 15.60
C TYR A 6 7.65 22.06 15.71
N GLY A 7 8.71 21.86 14.93
CA GLY A 7 9.48 20.63 14.92
C GLY A 7 9.55 19.98 13.54
N GLN A 8 10.10 18.76 13.50
CA GLN A 8 10.36 18.07 12.25
C GLN A 8 9.29 17.04 11.93
N ILE A 9 8.83 17.04 10.68
CA ILE A 9 7.89 16.05 10.14
C ILE A 9 8.67 15.10 9.24
N ARG A 10 8.58 13.79 9.51
CA ARG A 10 9.10 12.76 8.60
C ARG A 10 7.95 12.14 7.82
N GLU A 11 8.17 11.98 6.52
CA GLU A 11 7.21 11.40 5.60
C GLU A 11 7.69 10.02 5.17
N TYR A 12 6.74 9.09 5.10
CA TYR A 12 6.97 7.73 4.63
C TYR A 12 5.99 7.46 3.51
N PRO A 13 6.41 7.64 2.24
CA PRO A 13 5.51 7.42 1.12
C PRO A 13 5.17 5.94 1.02
N PRO A 14 3.90 5.60 0.76
CA PRO A 14 3.51 4.23 0.41
C PRO A 14 4.29 3.69 -0.78
N LEU A 15 4.33 2.36 -0.90
CA LEU A 15 4.94 1.70 -2.04
C LEU A 15 4.29 2.16 -3.36
N VAL A 16 5.11 2.65 -4.28
CA VAL A 16 4.69 3.02 -5.63
C VAL A 16 5.41 2.20 -6.69
N MET A 17 4.76 2.02 -7.83
CA MET A 17 5.34 1.43 -9.03
C MET A 17 5.45 2.51 -10.12
N PRO A 18 6.67 2.92 -10.50
CA PRO A 18 6.90 3.88 -11.57
C PRO A 18 6.42 3.33 -12.91
N SER A 19 5.87 4.21 -13.74
CA SER A 19 5.45 3.93 -15.11
C SER A 19 5.55 5.19 -15.96
N LEU A 20 5.37 5.06 -17.28
CA LEU A 20 5.30 6.20 -18.19
C LEU A 20 4.13 7.17 -17.89
N LEU A 21 3.08 6.68 -17.21
CA LEU A 21 1.89 7.46 -16.83
C LEU A 21 2.00 8.04 -15.41
N GLY A 22 3.17 7.89 -14.77
CA GLY A 22 3.42 8.31 -13.39
C GLY A 22 3.51 7.14 -12.41
N ASN A 23 3.50 7.48 -11.13
CA ASN A 23 3.69 6.55 -10.02
C ASN A 23 2.36 5.92 -9.60
N PHE A 24 2.19 4.62 -9.83
CA PHE A 24 1.00 3.91 -9.38
C PHE A 24 1.07 3.56 -7.90
N PRO A 25 0.04 3.87 -7.09
CA PRO A 25 0.03 3.59 -5.66
C PRO A 25 -0.30 2.12 -5.41
N ILE A 26 0.72 1.25 -5.37
CA ILE A 26 0.53 -0.20 -5.20
C ILE A 26 0.59 -0.67 -3.74
N GLY A 27 0.99 0.22 -2.82
CA GLY A 27 1.21 -0.09 -1.41
C GLY A 27 -0.04 -0.13 -0.54
N GLY A 28 -1.22 0.18 -1.07
CA GLY A 28 -2.45 0.15 -0.28
C GLY A 28 -3.69 0.49 -1.08
N GLY A 29 -4.83 0.51 -0.39
CA GLY A 29 -6.15 0.80 -0.96
C GLY A 29 -6.45 -0.04 -2.20
N TRP A 30 -7.08 0.57 -3.21
CA TRP A 30 -7.45 -0.12 -4.44
C TRP A 30 -6.25 -0.69 -5.20
N GLY A 31 -5.07 -0.05 -5.12
CA GLY A 31 -3.87 -0.54 -5.80
C GLY A 31 -3.44 -1.91 -5.28
N LEU A 32 -3.35 -2.05 -3.95
CA LEU A 32 -3.02 -3.33 -3.31
C LEU A 32 -4.03 -4.43 -3.66
N ARG A 33 -5.29 -4.09 -3.98
CA ARG A 33 -6.35 -5.03 -4.40
C ARG A 33 -6.30 -5.43 -5.87
N ILE A 34 -5.86 -4.54 -6.75
CA ILE A 34 -6.01 -4.72 -8.19
C ILE A 34 -4.74 -5.19 -8.86
N PHE A 35 -3.58 -4.67 -8.45
CA PHE A 35 -2.30 -5.01 -9.08
C PHE A 35 -1.93 -6.47 -8.82
N PRO A 36 -1.26 -7.17 -9.75
CA PRO A 36 -0.80 -8.54 -9.52
C PRO A 36 0.16 -8.61 -8.32
N TYR A 37 -0.06 -9.58 -7.43
CA TYR A 37 0.81 -9.79 -6.26
C TYR A 37 2.29 -9.92 -6.62
N ARG A 38 2.60 -10.60 -7.73
CA ARG A 38 3.96 -10.75 -8.26
C ARG A 38 4.63 -9.39 -8.54
N SER A 39 3.88 -8.42 -9.03
CA SER A 39 4.40 -7.07 -9.29
C SER A 39 4.69 -6.32 -8.00
N ILE A 40 3.81 -6.44 -6.99
CA ILE A 40 4.01 -5.87 -5.66
C ILE A 40 5.25 -6.49 -5.00
N LYS A 41 5.34 -7.83 -4.97
CA LYS A 41 6.49 -8.57 -4.45
C LYS A 41 7.79 -8.15 -5.12
N LYS A 42 7.82 -8.09 -6.45
CA LYS A 42 9.00 -7.66 -7.21
C LYS A 42 9.42 -6.24 -6.84
N ARG A 43 8.46 -5.33 -6.66
CA ARG A 43 8.75 -3.93 -6.30
C ARG A 43 9.26 -3.80 -4.88
N ILE A 44 8.72 -4.55 -3.92
CA ILE A 44 9.25 -4.59 -2.54
C ILE A 44 10.70 -5.11 -2.55
N LEU A 45 10.96 -6.22 -3.25
CA LEU A 45 12.31 -6.77 -3.36
C LEU A 45 13.29 -5.79 -4.02
N GLN A 46 12.85 -5.05 -5.03
CA GLN A 46 13.66 -4.02 -5.66
C GLN A 46 13.99 -2.90 -4.67
N ASN A 47 12.98 -2.33 -3.99
CA ASN A 47 13.19 -1.30 -2.97
C ASN A 47 14.19 -1.79 -1.91
N ASN A 48 14.01 -3.01 -1.39
CA ASN A 48 14.88 -3.57 -0.36
C ASN A 48 16.33 -3.71 -0.85
N ARG A 49 16.55 -4.08 -2.11
CA ARG A 49 17.89 -4.13 -2.73
C ARG A 49 18.53 -2.75 -2.90
N GLU A 50 17.71 -1.73 -3.12
CA GLU A 50 18.13 -0.33 -3.20
C GLU A 50 18.35 0.30 -1.79
N GLY A 51 18.19 -0.48 -0.72
CA GLY A 51 18.33 0.00 0.66
C GLY A 51 17.09 0.72 1.19
N HIS A 52 15.98 0.70 0.45
CA HIS A 52 14.72 1.31 0.83
C HIS A 52 13.72 0.27 1.34
N ARG A 53 12.93 0.61 2.36
CA ARG A 53 11.88 -0.28 2.87
C ARG A 53 10.56 -0.01 2.12
N GLY A 54 9.84 -1.07 1.75
CA GLY A 54 8.49 -0.92 1.21
C GLY A 54 7.48 -0.61 2.31
N VAL A 55 6.65 0.43 2.12
CA VAL A 55 5.57 0.78 3.05
C VAL A 55 4.23 0.29 2.49
N ILE A 56 3.60 -0.63 3.20
CA ILE A 56 2.25 -1.11 2.92
C ILE A 56 1.28 -0.53 3.94
N PHE A 57 0.09 -0.13 3.50
CA PHE A 57 -0.99 0.32 4.37
C PHE A 57 -2.32 -0.28 3.95
N CYS A 58 -3.22 -0.45 4.91
CA CYS A 58 -4.54 -0.98 4.70
C CYS A 58 -5.55 -0.29 5.62
N HIS A 59 -6.76 -0.06 5.13
CA HIS A 59 -7.88 0.45 5.92
C HIS A 59 -8.77 -0.71 6.37
N PRO A 60 -9.53 -0.57 7.47
CA PRO A 60 -10.53 -1.56 7.85
C PRO A 60 -11.53 -1.89 6.72
N SER A 61 -11.93 -0.89 5.95
CA SER A 61 -12.82 -1.07 4.78
C SER A 61 -12.18 -1.86 3.63
N ASP A 62 -10.86 -2.05 3.63
CA ASP A 62 -10.19 -2.86 2.60
C ASP A 62 -10.40 -4.37 2.82
N PHE A 63 -10.88 -4.77 4.00
CA PHE A 63 -11.20 -6.15 4.40
C PHE A 63 -12.69 -6.41 4.59
N ASP A 64 -13.49 -5.36 4.77
CA ASP A 64 -14.94 -5.51 4.97
C ASP A 64 -15.68 -5.69 3.63
N SER A 65 -16.03 -6.94 3.32
CA SER A 65 -16.84 -7.28 2.14
C SER A 65 -18.35 -7.14 2.36
N GLN A 66 -18.79 -6.84 3.58
CA GLN A 66 -20.19 -6.77 3.97
C GLN A 66 -20.74 -5.33 4.02
N THR A 67 -19.91 -4.33 3.74
CA THR A 67 -20.34 -2.92 3.70
C THR A 67 -21.50 -2.74 2.70
N PRO A 68 -22.62 -2.10 3.11
CA PRO A 68 -23.77 -1.89 2.23
C PRO A 68 -23.38 -1.06 1.00
N SER A 69 -23.78 -1.53 -0.19
CA SER A 69 -23.47 -0.85 -1.44
C SER A 69 -24.28 0.44 -1.59
N ILE A 70 -23.58 1.57 -1.58
CA ILE A 70 -24.15 2.89 -1.85
C ILE A 70 -24.11 3.15 -3.37
N PRO A 71 -25.15 3.73 -3.99
CA PRO A 71 -25.10 4.14 -5.39
C PRO A 71 -24.03 5.21 -5.61
N LEU A 72 -23.00 4.88 -6.39
CA LEU A 72 -21.86 5.74 -6.67
C LEU A 72 -21.54 5.71 -8.18
N PRO A 73 -21.00 6.81 -8.74
CA PRO A 73 -20.39 6.80 -10.07
C PRO A 73 -19.35 5.68 -10.19
N TRP A 74 -19.22 5.09 -11.38
CA TRP A 74 -18.45 3.86 -11.61
C TRP A 74 -17.01 3.91 -11.09
N VAL A 75 -16.32 5.05 -11.24
CA VAL A 75 -14.95 5.25 -10.73
C VAL A 75 -14.90 5.15 -9.21
N LYS A 76 -15.80 5.86 -8.51
CA LYS A 76 -15.88 5.85 -7.05
C LYS A 76 -16.27 4.46 -6.55
N ARG A 77 -17.20 3.80 -7.25
CA ARG A 77 -17.61 2.43 -6.95
C ARG A 77 -16.43 1.46 -7.07
N PHE A 78 -15.57 1.61 -8.08
CA PHE A 78 -14.36 0.81 -8.23
C PHE A 78 -13.35 1.06 -7.10
N VAL A 79 -13.11 2.32 -6.76
CA VAL A 79 -12.20 2.68 -5.65
C VAL A 79 -12.70 2.12 -4.33
N CYS A 80 -14.00 2.19 -4.04
CA CYS A 80 -14.58 1.68 -2.80
C CYS A 80 -14.66 0.15 -2.77
N TYR A 81 -15.23 -0.49 -3.79
CA TYR A 81 -15.66 -1.89 -3.73
C TYR A 81 -14.84 -2.85 -4.60
N GLY A 82 -13.89 -2.35 -5.40
CA GLY A 82 -13.13 -3.17 -6.33
C GLY A 82 -12.23 -4.20 -5.63
N LYS A 83 -12.48 -5.50 -5.87
CA LYS A 83 -11.63 -6.64 -5.46
C LYS A 83 -11.33 -6.78 -3.95
N ILE A 84 -12.21 -6.28 -3.07
CA ILE A 84 -12.07 -6.37 -1.60
C ILE A 84 -11.79 -7.80 -1.12
N LYS A 85 -12.45 -8.81 -1.71
CA LYS A 85 -12.33 -10.21 -1.26
C LYS A 85 -10.90 -10.78 -1.30
N THR A 86 -10.00 -10.20 -2.09
CA THR A 86 -8.63 -10.73 -2.23
C THR A 86 -7.59 -9.96 -1.40
N THR A 87 -7.99 -8.92 -0.66
CA THR A 87 -7.05 -8.13 0.16
C THR A 87 -6.47 -8.97 1.29
N GLU A 88 -7.30 -9.73 1.99
CA GLU A 88 -6.88 -10.56 3.14
C GLU A 88 -5.86 -11.62 2.72
N GLU A 89 -6.16 -12.39 1.68
CA GLU A 89 -5.24 -13.40 1.12
C GLU A 89 -3.89 -12.80 0.72
N ARG A 90 -3.90 -11.57 0.18
CA ARG A 90 -2.67 -10.88 -0.20
C ARG A 90 -1.88 -10.41 1.01
N MET A 91 -2.55 -9.94 2.06
CA MET A 91 -1.91 -9.53 3.31
C MET A 91 -1.25 -10.72 4.00
N ILE A 92 -1.95 -11.87 4.06
CA ILE A 92 -1.37 -13.11 4.58
C ILE A 92 -0.10 -13.47 3.80
N ARG A 93 -0.17 -13.46 2.46
CA ARG A 93 1.02 -13.73 1.62
C ARG A 93 2.15 -12.73 1.84
N LEU A 94 1.84 -11.45 2.06
CA LEU A 94 2.86 -10.45 2.38
C LEU A 94 3.55 -10.79 3.70
N PHE A 95 2.79 -11.15 4.73
CA PHE A 95 3.34 -11.56 6.03
C PHE A 95 4.17 -12.86 5.94
N ASP A 96 3.81 -13.78 5.05
CA ASP A 96 4.59 -15.00 4.80
C ASP A 96 5.89 -14.72 4.01
N ASP A 97 5.85 -13.79 3.05
CA ASP A 97 6.95 -13.52 2.13
C ASP A 97 7.98 -12.52 2.67
N PHE A 98 7.64 -11.71 3.68
CA PHE A 98 8.45 -10.58 4.14
C PHE A 98 8.40 -10.40 5.65
N GLU A 99 9.52 -9.95 6.21
CA GLU A 99 9.57 -9.44 7.59
C GLU A 99 9.08 -8.01 7.66
N PHE A 100 8.14 -7.76 8.56
CA PHE A 100 7.62 -6.43 8.84
C PHE A 100 8.27 -5.87 10.10
N GLY A 101 8.74 -4.63 10.01
CA GLY A 101 9.16 -3.84 11.15
C GLY A 101 8.15 -2.77 11.51
N THR A 102 8.36 -2.15 12.64
CA THR A 102 7.67 -0.92 13.01
C THR A 102 8.11 0.22 12.09
N ILE A 103 7.23 1.20 11.86
CA ILE A 103 7.64 2.48 11.25
C ILE A 103 8.79 3.10 12.05
N LYS A 104 8.86 2.80 13.36
CA LYS A 104 9.93 3.27 14.23
C LYS A 104 11.31 2.74 13.88
N GLU A 105 11.43 1.46 13.54
CA GLU A 105 12.72 0.88 13.12
C GLU A 105 13.16 1.42 11.76
N GLY A 106 12.20 1.84 10.93
CA GLY A 106 12.46 2.66 9.75
C GLY A 106 13.11 4.02 10.05
N PHE A 107 13.23 4.45 11.32
CA PHE A 107 13.97 5.65 11.71
C PHE A 107 15.49 5.44 11.84
N ILE A 108 15.97 4.19 11.93
CA ILE A 108 17.40 3.88 12.11
C ILE A 108 18.01 3.62 10.72
N GLY A 109 18.47 4.70 10.11
CA GLY A 109 19.12 4.79 8.81
C GLY A 109 19.52 6.22 8.54
#